data_AF-A0A2N2W9T2-F1
#
_entry.id   AF-A0A2N2W9T2-F1
#
_cell.length_a   1.000
_cell.length_b   1.000
_cell.length_c   1.000
_cell.angle_alpha   90.00
_cell.angle_beta   90.00
_cell.angle_gamma   90.00
#
_symmetry.space_group_name_H-M   'P 1'
#
loop_
_entity.id
_entity.type
_entity.pdbx_description
1 polymer ?
#
loop_
_entity_poly.entity_id
_entity_poly.type
_entity_poly.pdbx_seq_one_letter_code
_entity_poly.pdbx_strand_id
1 'polypeptide(L)'
;MFRYDKKLFILKDNSLIDTNAIYIRSGATINYGSDTIELPTVYYRFWSNGRVQEVYPGNKDCNIIVNNTEIGYIGYYYIKRGRLKMQMIETLNGGQTGLRYGLFDNGDIWFYEQRPETYYGSWNMLKWLESNNKTKWAKTTVDSLKYIKPTW
;
A
#
# COMPACT_ATOMS: atom_id res chain seq x y z
N MET A 1 9.01 -9.84 -24.76
CA MET A 1 9.29 -9.36 -23.40
C MET A 1 8.32 -8.23 -23.08
N PHE A 2 7.29 -8.48 -22.27
CA PHE A 2 6.32 -7.46 -21.88
C PHE A 2 6.95 -6.53 -20.84
N ARG A 3 7.33 -5.31 -21.26
CA ARG A 3 7.83 -4.27 -20.36
C ARG A 3 6.64 -3.57 -19.70
N TYR A 4 6.50 -3.72 -18.39
CA TYR A 4 5.56 -2.96 -17.58
C TYR A 4 6.16 -1.60 -17.18
N ASP A 5 6.86 -0.95 -18.12
CA ASP A 5 7.40 0.41 -17.94
C ASP A 5 6.25 1.41 -18.11
N LYS A 6 5.26 1.36 -17.21
CA LYS A 6 4.33 2.47 -17.06
C LYS A 6 5.17 3.68 -16.70
N LYS A 7 4.99 4.79 -17.46
CA LYS A 7 5.61 6.10 -17.19
C LYS A 7 5.77 6.29 -15.69
N LEU A 8 7.02 6.40 -15.22
CA LEU A 8 7.33 6.65 -13.82
C LEU A 8 6.40 7.75 -13.32
N PHE A 9 5.52 7.40 -12.37
CA PHE A 9 4.69 8.39 -11.70
C PHE A 9 5.58 9.11 -10.71
N ILE A 10 6.47 9.96 -11.25
CA ILE A 10 7.33 10.83 -10.44
C ILE A 10 6.39 11.62 -9.53
N LEU A 11 6.58 11.46 -8.22
CA LEU A 11 5.81 12.22 -7.26
C LEU A 11 6.10 13.69 -7.49
N LYS A 12 5.04 14.44 -7.79
CA LYS A 12 5.12 15.90 -7.86
C LYS A 12 5.08 16.52 -6.47
N ASP A 13 4.64 15.76 -5.46
CA ASP A 13 4.50 16.22 -4.09
C ASP A 13 4.77 15.05 -3.12
N ASN A 14 5.84 15.18 -2.33
CA ASN A 14 6.25 14.21 -1.31
C ASN A 14 5.76 14.60 0.09
N SER A 15 5.04 15.71 0.26
CA SER A 15 4.63 16.22 1.59
C SER A 15 3.68 15.27 2.33
N LEU A 16 2.92 14.47 1.58
CA LEU A 16 1.89 13.57 2.13
C LEU A 16 2.42 12.16 2.42
N ILE A 17 3.58 11.79 1.87
CA ILE A 17 4.13 10.45 2.03
C ILE A 17 5.60 10.50 2.44
N ASP A 18 5.89 9.89 3.58
CA ASP A 18 7.26 9.82 4.07
C ASP A 18 7.94 8.58 3.50
N THR A 19 8.83 8.80 2.53
CA THR A 19 9.63 7.73 1.91
C THR A 19 10.75 7.21 2.81
N ASN A 20 10.91 7.79 4.00
CA ASN A 20 11.81 7.31 5.06
C ASN A 20 11.08 6.55 6.17
N ALA A 21 9.80 6.24 5.98
CA ALA A 21 9.02 5.42 6.89
C ALA A 21 8.43 4.20 6.16
N ILE A 22 7.93 3.25 6.95
CA ILE A 22 6.96 2.27 6.47
C ILE A 22 5.58 2.62 7.01
N TYR A 23 4.55 2.09 6.34
CA TYR A 23 3.18 2.19 6.79
C TYR A 23 2.71 0.81 7.14
N ILE A 24 2.39 0.53 8.40
CA ILE A 24 2.12 -0.82 8.90
C ILE A 24 0.65 -0.96 9.31
N ARG A 25 0.02 -2.04 8.88
CA ARG A 25 -1.22 -2.57 9.45
C ARG A 25 -0.86 -3.61 10.48
N SER A 26 -1.18 -3.37 11.75
CA SER A 26 -1.01 -4.31 12.86
C SER A 26 -2.32 -4.47 13.62
N GLY A 27 -2.59 -5.68 14.12
CA GLY A 27 -3.72 -5.98 15.00
C GLY A 27 -5.11 -5.69 14.40
N ALA A 28 -5.23 -5.72 13.07
CA ALA A 28 -6.52 -5.52 12.41
C ALA A 28 -7.33 -6.82 12.45
N THR A 29 -8.62 -6.71 12.75
CA THR A 29 -9.56 -7.84 12.70
C THR A 29 -10.68 -7.55 11.72
N ILE A 30 -11.20 -8.61 11.10
CA ILE A 30 -12.44 -8.55 10.30
C ILE A 30 -13.47 -9.47 10.91
N ASN A 31 -14.71 -8.98 11.00
CA ASN A 31 -15.84 -9.82 11.41
C ASN A 31 -16.43 -10.48 10.17
N TYR A 32 -16.53 -11.80 10.18
CA TYR A 32 -17.17 -12.60 9.15
C TYR A 32 -18.30 -13.41 9.78
N GLY A 33 -19.52 -12.87 9.72
CA GLY A 33 -20.65 -13.42 10.47
C GLY A 33 -20.44 -13.25 11.98
N SER A 34 -20.44 -14.36 12.72
CA SER A 34 -20.14 -14.41 14.16
C SER A 34 -18.65 -14.48 14.49
N ASP A 35 -17.79 -14.70 13.49
CA ASP A 35 -16.37 -14.96 13.70
C ASP A 35 -15.56 -13.68 13.56
N THR A 36 -14.54 -13.52 14.40
CA THR A 36 -13.54 -12.45 14.28
C THR A 36 -12.22 -13.06 13.83
N ILE A 37 -11.76 -12.66 12.64
CA ILE A 37 -10.52 -13.15 12.03
C ILE A 37 -9.44 -12.09 12.21
N GLU A 38 -8.31 -12.48 12.78
CA GLU A 38 -7.12 -11.63 12.84
C GLU A 38 -6.44 -11.58 11.47
N LEU A 39 -6.22 -10.36 10.97
CA LEU A 39 -5.52 -10.14 9.72
C LEU A 39 -4.01 -10.16 9.95
N PRO A 40 -3.23 -10.72 9.01
CA PRO A 40 -1.79 -10.70 9.12
C PRO A 40 -1.27 -9.26 9.11
N THR A 41 -0.20 -9.04 9.87
CA THR A 41 0.62 -7.84 9.79
C THR A 41 1.17 -7.69 8.38
N VAL A 42 1.01 -6.49 7.82
CA VAL A 42 1.51 -6.12 6.49
C VAL A 42 2.04 -4.70 6.57
N TYR A 43 3.10 -4.38 5.83
CA TYR A 43 3.52 -3.00 5.65
C TYR A 43 3.73 -2.63 4.18
N TYR A 44 3.60 -1.34 3.91
CA TYR A 44 4.03 -0.71 2.67
C TYR A 44 5.30 0.09 2.87
N ARG A 45 6.23 -0.04 1.92
CA ARG A 45 7.36 0.85 1.75
C ARG A 45 7.19 1.64 0.46
N PHE A 46 7.38 2.96 0.53
CA PHE A 46 7.20 3.88 -0.59
C PHE A 46 8.52 4.52 -1.00
N TRP A 47 8.70 4.73 -2.31
CA TRP A 47 9.84 5.45 -2.88
C TRP A 47 9.39 6.72 -3.60
N SER A 48 10.27 7.72 -3.64
CA SER A 48 10.02 9.04 -4.24
C SER A 48 9.75 9.01 -5.75
N ASN A 49 10.13 7.91 -6.42
CA ASN A 49 9.88 7.72 -7.85
C ASN A 49 8.52 7.08 -8.18
N GLY A 50 7.62 6.98 -7.19
CA GLY A 50 6.27 6.43 -7.37
C GLY A 50 6.19 4.90 -7.29
N ARG A 51 7.24 4.21 -6.82
CA ARG A 51 7.20 2.76 -6.54
C ARG A 51 6.74 2.47 -5.12
N VAL A 52 6.03 1.37 -4.93
CA VAL A 52 5.59 0.87 -3.62
C VAL A 52 5.85 -0.64 -3.54
N GLN A 53 6.11 -1.13 -2.33
CA GLN A 53 6.31 -2.56 -2.04
C GLN A 53 5.41 -2.93 -0.86
N GLU A 54 4.60 -3.98 -1.04
CA GLU A 54 3.84 -4.63 0.02
C GLU A 54 4.63 -5.79 0.58
N VAL A 55 4.81 -5.85 1.89
CA VAL A 55 5.55 -6.94 2.53
C VAL A 55 4.72 -7.56 3.66
N TYR A 56 4.68 -8.88 3.64
CA TYR A 56 4.13 -9.73 4.70
C TYR A 56 5.30 -10.24 5.54
N PRO A 57 5.65 -9.59 6.67
CA PRO A 57 6.80 -9.99 7.49
C PRO A 57 6.68 -11.39 8.09
N GLY A 58 5.45 -11.89 8.31
CA GLY A 58 5.22 -13.08 9.12
C GLY A 58 5.82 -12.87 10.51
N ASN A 59 6.66 -13.81 10.94
CA ASN A 59 7.35 -13.75 12.24
C ASN A 59 8.71 -13.01 12.20
N LYS A 60 9.09 -12.43 11.05
CA LYS A 60 10.39 -11.74 10.91
C LYS A 60 10.29 -10.31 11.41
N ASP A 61 11.34 -9.83 12.07
CA ASP A 61 11.45 -8.43 12.46
C ASP A 61 11.45 -7.53 11.20
N CYS A 62 10.57 -6.53 11.20
CA CYS A 62 10.48 -5.54 10.14
C CYS A 62 11.83 -4.84 9.91
N ASN A 63 12.59 -4.55 10.97
CA ASN A 63 13.90 -3.89 10.87
C ASN A 63 14.93 -4.68 10.05
N ILE A 64 14.79 -6.01 10.00
CA ILE A 64 15.69 -6.90 9.26
C ILE A 64 15.32 -6.91 7.78
N ILE A 65 14.02 -6.99 7.48
CA ILE A 65 13.55 -7.25 6.12
C ILE A 65 13.18 -6.00 5.33
N VAL A 66 13.04 -4.84 5.98
CA VAL A 66 12.56 -3.60 5.35
C VAL A 66 13.39 -3.13 4.16
N ASN A 67 14.68 -3.47 4.14
CA ASN A 67 15.60 -3.14 3.05
C ASN A 67 15.71 -4.21 1.97
N ASN A 68 15.07 -5.36 2.16
CA ASN A 68 15.04 -6.40 1.16
C ASN A 68 13.99 -6.04 0.09
N THR A 69 14.48 -5.75 -1.10
CA THR A 69 13.66 -5.33 -2.26
C THR A 69 13.20 -6.51 -3.12
N GLU A 70 13.63 -7.73 -2.79
CA GLU A 70 13.29 -8.97 -3.49
C GLU A 70 12.07 -9.69 -2.86
N ILE A 71 11.60 -9.23 -1.70
CA ILE A 71 10.46 -9.83 -1.01
C ILE A 71 9.17 -9.05 -1.24
N GLY A 72 8.04 -9.73 -1.17
CA GLY A 72 6.72 -9.09 -1.26
C GLY A 72 6.32 -8.72 -2.69
N TYR A 73 5.33 -7.85 -2.80
CA TYR A 73 4.70 -7.48 -4.07
C TYR A 73 5.01 -6.03 -4.43
N ILE A 74 5.46 -5.81 -5.66
CA ILE A 74 5.77 -4.47 -6.16
C ILE A 74 4.54 -3.84 -6.78
N GLY A 75 4.44 -2.51 -6.68
CA GLY A 75 3.42 -1.72 -7.35
C GLY A 75 3.91 -0.32 -7.65
N TYR A 76 2.99 0.46 -8.19
CA TYR A 76 3.17 1.89 -8.43
C TYR A 76 2.07 2.66 -7.75
N TYR A 77 2.38 3.87 -7.31
CA TYR A 77 1.42 4.75 -6.68
C TYR A 77 1.49 6.17 -7.24
N TYR A 78 0.40 6.89 -7.08
CA TYR A 78 0.37 8.32 -7.27
C TYR A 78 -0.57 8.98 -6.25
N ILE A 79 -0.30 10.24 -5.97
CA ILE A 79 -1.11 11.06 -5.05
C ILE A 79 -1.80 12.16 -5.85
N LYS A 80 -3.10 12.34 -5.62
CA LYS A 80 -3.88 13.42 -6.24
C LYS A 80 -4.92 13.95 -5.25
N ARG A 81 -4.86 15.26 -4.98
CA ARG A 81 -5.81 15.96 -4.08
C ARG A 81 -5.93 15.28 -2.70
N GLY A 82 -4.80 14.96 -2.06
CA GLY A 82 -4.80 14.31 -0.74
C GLY A 82 -5.20 12.82 -0.73
N ARG A 83 -5.33 12.20 -1.91
CA ARG A 83 -5.74 10.79 -2.04
C ARG A 83 -4.63 9.97 -2.67
N LEU A 84 -4.39 8.78 -2.11
CA LEU A 84 -3.47 7.78 -2.62
C LEU A 84 -4.21 6.82 -3.56
N LYS A 85 -3.62 6.52 -4.71
CA LYS A 85 -4.00 5.36 -5.53
C LYS A 85 -2.76 4.52 -5.80
N MET A 86 -2.89 3.22 -5.61
CA MET A 86 -1.86 2.23 -5.90
C MET A 86 -2.36 1.24 -6.94
N GLN A 87 -1.44 0.78 -7.78
CA GLN A 87 -1.60 -0.34 -8.68
C GLN A 87 -0.54 -1.37 -8.31
N MET A 88 -0.96 -2.43 -7.64
CA MET A 88 -0.10 -3.53 -7.24
C MET A 88 0.01 -4.56 -8.36
N ILE A 89 1.21 -5.07 -8.59
CA ILE A 89 1.45 -6.18 -9.50
C ILE A 89 1.13 -7.45 -8.71
N GLU A 90 -0.11 -7.90 -8.85
CA GLU A 90 -0.62 -9.12 -8.24
C GLU A 90 -0.96 -10.12 -9.35
N THR A 91 -0.86 -11.41 -9.07
CA THR A 91 -1.31 -12.46 -10.00
C THR A 91 -2.74 -12.85 -9.65
N LEU A 92 -3.68 -11.91 -9.79
CA LEU A 92 -5.11 -12.21 -9.61
C LEU A 92 -5.67 -12.75 -10.93
N ASN A 93 -6.43 -13.86 -10.87
CA ASN A 93 -7.22 -14.40 -11.98
C ASN A 93 -6.53 -14.38 -13.35
N GLY A 94 -5.28 -14.86 -13.43
CA GLY A 94 -4.54 -14.95 -14.70
C GLY A 94 -3.80 -13.68 -15.14
N GLY A 95 -3.58 -12.70 -14.26
CA GLY A 95 -2.64 -11.58 -14.49
C GLY A 95 -3.19 -10.17 -14.29
N GLN A 96 -4.22 -9.98 -13.46
CA GLN A 96 -4.78 -8.66 -13.16
C GLN A 96 -4.00 -7.92 -12.07
N THR A 97 -3.73 -6.63 -12.28
CA THR A 97 -3.16 -5.75 -11.25
C THR A 97 -4.23 -5.30 -10.26
N GLY A 98 -3.97 -5.45 -8.97
CA GLY A 98 -4.88 -4.99 -7.91
C GLY A 98 -4.84 -3.47 -7.74
N LEU A 99 -5.99 -2.81 -7.80
CA LEU A 99 -6.11 -1.39 -7.51
C LEU A 99 -6.45 -1.17 -6.05
N ARG A 100 -5.65 -0.35 -5.36
CA ARG A 100 -5.87 0.05 -3.96
C ARG A 100 -5.95 1.56 -3.85
N TYR A 101 -6.74 2.05 -2.90
CA TYR A 101 -6.98 3.47 -2.68
C TYR A 101 -6.78 3.78 -1.20
N GLY A 102 -6.36 5.00 -0.88
CA GLY A 102 -6.20 5.43 0.50
C GLY A 102 -6.35 6.94 0.71
N LEU A 103 -6.54 7.31 1.97
CA LEU A 103 -6.59 8.70 2.46
C LEU A 103 -5.49 8.92 3.49
N PHE A 104 -4.86 10.09 3.43
CA PHE A 104 -3.91 10.51 4.46
C PHE A 104 -4.66 11.18 5.61
N ASP A 105 -4.27 10.84 6.84
CA ASP A 105 -4.84 11.40 8.07
C ASP A 105 -3.74 11.48 9.14
N ASN A 106 -3.33 12.69 9.52
CA ASN A 106 -2.29 12.95 10.52
C ASN A 106 -0.99 12.14 10.34
N GLY A 107 -0.58 11.94 9.08
CA GLY A 107 0.63 11.18 8.73
C GLY A 107 0.41 9.68 8.55
N ASP A 108 -0.72 9.13 8.97
CA ASP A 108 -1.14 7.75 8.73
C ASP A 108 -1.88 7.61 7.39
N ILE A 109 -2.11 6.36 6.96
CA ILE A 109 -2.91 6.06 5.77
C ILE A 109 -4.10 5.19 6.16
N TRP A 110 -5.29 5.60 5.74
CA TRP A 110 -6.46 4.75 5.75
C TRP A 110 -6.65 4.11 4.38
N PHE A 111 -6.48 2.80 4.29
CA PHE A 111 -6.74 2.04 3.06
C PHE A 111 -8.17 1.50 3.05
N TYR A 112 -8.80 1.53 1.88
CA TYR A 112 -10.07 0.85 1.67
C TYR A 112 -9.81 -0.63 1.36
N GLU A 113 -10.30 -1.53 2.21
CA GLU A 113 -10.00 -2.97 2.12
C GLU A 113 -10.72 -3.63 0.93
N GLN A 114 -11.84 -3.07 0.46
CA GLN A 114 -12.49 -3.57 -0.74
C GLN A 114 -11.80 -3.03 -2.00
N ARG A 115 -11.19 -3.97 -2.73
CA ARG A 115 -10.67 -3.77 -4.08
C ARG A 115 -11.87 -3.48 -4.98
N PRO A 116 -11.90 -2.38 -5.75
CA PRO A 116 -12.98 -2.12 -6.71
C PRO A 116 -12.99 -3.10 -7.91
N GLU A 117 -12.32 -4.24 -7.79
CA GLU A 117 -12.36 -5.36 -8.74
C GLU A 117 -13.78 -5.92 -8.93
N THR A 118 -14.70 -5.69 -7.98
CA THR A 118 -16.12 -6.06 -8.12
C THR A 118 -17.00 -4.96 -8.73
N TYR A 119 -16.57 -3.69 -8.75
CA TYR A 119 -17.44 -2.60 -9.23
C TYR A 119 -16.65 -1.37 -9.75
N TYR A 120 -16.36 -1.36 -11.04
CA TYR A 120 -16.22 -0.19 -11.93
C TYR A 120 -15.41 1.05 -11.48
N GLY A 121 -14.37 0.92 -10.67
CA GLY A 121 -13.29 1.93 -10.54
C GLY A 121 -13.71 3.38 -10.28
N SER A 122 -14.91 3.63 -9.75
CA SER A 122 -15.50 4.96 -9.68
C SER A 122 -15.16 5.64 -8.35
N TRP A 123 -14.72 6.90 -8.42
CA TRP A 123 -14.45 7.73 -7.24
C TRP A 123 -15.67 7.94 -6.35
N ASN A 124 -16.88 7.73 -6.88
CA ASN A 124 -18.13 7.84 -6.14
C ASN A 124 -18.30 6.70 -5.11
N MET A 125 -17.74 5.51 -5.38
CA MET A 125 -17.79 4.40 -4.42
C MET A 125 -16.87 4.59 -3.21
N LEU A 126 -15.80 5.38 -3.36
CA LEU A 126 -14.92 5.71 -2.24
C LEU A 126 -15.69 6.42 -1.12
N LYS A 127 -16.71 7.23 -1.44
CA LYS A 127 -17.57 7.88 -0.43
C LYS A 127 -18.37 6.86 0.41
N TRP A 128 -18.78 5.74 -0.18
CA TRP A 128 -19.46 4.67 0.56
C TRP A 128 -18.48 3.83 1.39
N LEU A 129 -17.29 3.55 0.84
CA LEU A 129 -16.20 2.85 1.55
C LEU A 129 -15.59 3.68 2.69
N GLU A 130 -15.55 5.02 2.56
CA GLU A 130 -15.14 6.00 3.60
C GLU A 130 -15.88 5.77 4.92
N SER A 131 -17.09 5.23 4.84
CA SER A 131 -18.01 5.07 5.96
C SER A 131 -17.95 3.70 6.64
N ASN A 132 -17.51 2.62 5.95
CA ASN A 132 -17.82 1.26 6.41
C ASN A 132 -16.68 0.24 6.37
N ASN A 133 -15.61 0.42 5.59
CA ASN A 133 -14.55 -0.60 5.47
C ASN A 133 -13.20 0.01 5.12
N LYS A 134 -12.53 0.55 6.14
CA LYS A 134 -11.17 1.08 6.04
C LYS A 134 -10.30 0.52 7.16
N THR A 135 -9.05 0.27 6.83
CA THR A 135 -8.05 -0.10 7.83
C THR A 135 -7.04 1.00 7.97
N LYS A 136 -6.65 1.27 9.21
CA LYS A 136 -5.59 2.21 9.54
C LYS A 136 -4.23 1.56 9.36
N TRP A 137 -3.35 2.26 8.68
CA TRP A 137 -1.95 1.88 8.49
C TRP A 137 -1.09 2.98 9.10
N ALA A 138 -0.48 2.67 10.23
CA ALA A 138 0.27 3.61 11.02
C ALA A 138 1.61 3.90 10.35
N LYS A 139 1.99 5.18 10.28
CA LYS A 139 3.34 5.57 9.90
C LYS A 139 4.30 5.09 11.00
N THR A 140 5.32 4.32 10.61
CA THR A 140 6.32 3.78 11.53
C THR A 140 7.71 4.10 11.00
N THR A 141 8.47 4.85 11.81
CA THR A 141 9.88 5.09 11.56
C THR A 141 10.67 3.81 11.82
N VAL A 142 11.62 3.50 10.94
CA VAL A 142 12.50 2.34 11.06
C VAL A 142 13.94 2.83 11.01
N ASP A 143 14.67 2.68 12.12
CA ASP A 143 16.02 3.23 12.27
C ASP A 143 17.01 2.65 11.25
N SER A 144 16.79 1.42 10.80
CA SER A 144 17.63 0.74 9.83
C SER A 144 17.29 1.08 8.36
N LEU A 145 16.30 1.94 8.10
CA LEU A 145 15.82 2.19 6.75
C LEU A 145 16.88 2.91 5.91
N LYS A 146 17.43 2.19 4.93
CA LYS A 146 18.43 2.77 4.04
C LYS A 146 17.73 3.57 2.95
N TYR A 147 18.26 4.74 2.61
CA TYR A 147 17.87 5.41 1.37
C TYR A 147 18.32 4.53 0.19
N ILE A 148 17.36 3.89 -0.48
CA ILE A 148 17.64 3.10 -1.68
C ILE A 148 17.26 3.97 -2.87
N LYS A 149 18.28 4.48 -3.59
CA LYS A 149 18.06 5.05 -4.92
C LYS A 149 17.61 3.91 -5.84
N PRO A 150 16.39 3.92 -6.39
CA PRO A 150 15.92 2.80 -7.19
C PRO A 150 16.70 2.74 -8.51
N THR A 151 17.39 1.63 -8.80
CA THR A 151 18.24 1.46 -10.01
C THR A 151 17.70 0.44 -11.02
N TRP A 152 16.46 -0.01 -10.85
CA TRP A 152 15.77 -1.03 -11.66
C TRP A 152 15.03 -0.42 -12.83
#